data_AF-A0A7V5DDC5-F1
#
_entry.id   AF-A0A7V5DDC5-F1
#
_cell.length_a   1.000
_cell.length_b   1.000
_cell.length_c   1.000
_cell.angle_alpha   90.00
_cell.angle_beta   90.00
_cell.angle_gamma   90.00
#
_symmetry.space_group_name_H-M   'P 1'
#
loop_
_entity.id
_entity.type
_entity.pdbx_description
1 polymer ?
#
loop_
_entity_poly.entity_id
_entity_poly.type
_entity_poly.pdbx_seq_one_letter_code
_entity_poly.pdbx_strand_id
1 'polypeptide(L)'
;MKNNDWTYEEFRAFAMLFAANADGHITADEENLIAQTLLPEQYARVKKCFLECPDSEALDVILSYKEKYCTTPADKERLLADMKMIYEAHNGFEQIERGVHHIFERML
;
A
#
# COMPACT_ATOMS: atom_id res chain seq x y z
N MET A 1 -2.51 -16.62 5.46
CA MET A 1 -2.70 -15.90 6.74
C MET A 1 -4.16 -15.97 7.22
N LYS A 2 -4.41 -16.06 8.54
CA LYS A 2 -5.77 -16.05 9.13
C LYS A 2 -6.41 -14.67 8.99
N ASN A 3 -7.69 -14.62 8.61
CA ASN A 3 -8.60 -13.47 8.63
C ASN A 3 -8.26 -12.41 9.69
N ASN A 4 -7.43 -11.43 9.35
CA ASN A 4 -7.43 -10.19 10.07
C ASN A 4 -8.57 -9.36 9.48
N ASP A 5 -9.59 -9.01 10.25
CA ASP A 5 -10.59 -8.03 9.78
C ASP A 5 -9.93 -6.65 9.75
N TRP A 6 -9.00 -6.43 8.82
CA TRP A 6 -8.34 -5.15 8.61
C TRP A 6 -9.39 -4.14 8.17
N THR A 7 -9.34 -2.98 8.80
CA THR A 7 -10.06 -1.79 8.36
C THR A 7 -9.53 -1.32 7.01
N TYR A 8 -10.29 -0.45 6.33
CA TYR A 8 -9.84 0.17 5.08
C TYR A 8 -8.50 0.90 5.28
N GLU A 9 -8.31 1.57 6.42
CA GLU A 9 -7.08 2.31 6.73
C GLU A 9 -5.87 1.38 6.87
N GLU A 10 -6.04 0.22 7.51
CA GLU A 10 -4.99 -0.80 7.62
C GLU A 10 -4.65 -1.42 6.26
N PHE A 11 -5.67 -1.72 5.45
CA PHE A 11 -5.48 -2.20 4.07
C PHE A 11 -4.76 -1.16 3.20
N ARG A 12 -5.20 0.10 3.24
CA ARG A 12 -4.60 1.22 2.52
C ARG A 12 -3.13 1.35 2.90
N ALA A 13 -2.80 1.33 4.19
CA ALA A 13 -1.42 1.42 4.64
C ALA A 13 -0.57 0.23 4.20
N PHE A 14 -1.13 -0.98 4.22
CA PHE A 14 -0.43 -2.16 3.71
C PHE A 14 -0.11 -2.03 2.21
N ALA A 15 -1.07 -1.56 1.40
CA ALA A 15 -0.86 -1.31 -0.01
C ALA A 15 0.15 -0.17 -0.27
N MET A 16 0.12 0.89 0.53
CA MET A 16 1.10 1.98 0.42
C MET A 16 2.51 1.57 0.87
N LEU A 17 2.65 0.68 1.86
CA LEU A 17 3.95 0.10 2.22
C LEU A 17 4.53 -0.73 1.07
N PHE A 18 3.69 -1.49 0.37
CA PHE A 18 4.09 -2.19 -0.85
C PHE A 18 4.53 -1.22 -1.94
N ALA A 19 3.80 -0.13 -2.12
CA ALA A 19 4.14 0.95 -3.05
C ALA A 19 5.50 1.59 -2.72
N ALA A 20 5.70 2.00 -1.47
CA ALA A 20 6.95 2.60 -1.01
C ALA A 20 8.13 1.63 -1.11
N ASN A 21 7.90 0.33 -0.86
CA ASN A 21 8.93 -0.70 -1.02
C ASN A 21 9.20 -1.10 -2.48
N ALA A 22 8.59 -0.45 -3.47
CA ALA A 22 8.77 -0.76 -4.88
C ALA A 22 10.23 -0.67 -5.35
N ASP A 23 10.97 0.32 -4.83
CA ASP A 23 12.40 0.51 -5.04
C ASP A 23 13.27 -0.39 -4.12
N GLY A 24 12.64 -1.14 -3.21
CA GLY A 24 13.31 -1.95 -2.19
C GLY A 24 13.73 -1.15 -0.94
N HIS A 25 13.29 0.10 -0.82
CA HIS A 25 13.58 0.95 0.34
C HIS A 25 12.38 1.84 0.69
N ILE A 26 11.97 1.83 1.97
CA ILE A 26 10.94 2.73 2.50
C ILE A 26 11.64 3.83 3.30
N THR A 27 11.43 5.08 2.92
CA THR A 27 12.00 6.23 3.61
C THR A 27 11.13 6.71 4.76
N ALA A 28 11.72 7.47 5.68
CA ALA A 28 11.01 8.00 6.84
C ALA A 28 9.88 8.97 6.46
N ASP A 29 9.98 9.67 5.32
CA ASP A 29 8.94 10.60 4.85
C ASP A 29 7.70 9.83 4.37
N GLU A 30 7.91 8.79 3.56
CA GLU A 30 6.86 7.89 3.08
C GLU A 30 6.20 7.15 4.24
N GLU A 31 7.00 6.63 5.17
CA GLU A 31 6.50 6.01 6.39
C GLU A 31 5.63 6.97 7.21
N ASN A 32 6.06 8.24 7.36
CA ASN A 32 5.27 9.24 8.04
C ASN A 32 3.94 9.48 7.32
N LEU A 33 3.94 9.60 5.99
CA LEU A 33 2.71 9.77 5.18
C LEU A 33 1.73 8.61 5.35
N ILE A 34 2.25 7.38 5.39
CA ILE A 34 1.44 6.17 5.59
C ILE A 34 0.84 6.14 6.99
N ALA A 35 1.62 6.52 8.00
CA ALA A 35 1.23 6.45 9.40
C ALA A 35 0.22 7.54 9.82
N GLN A 36 0.09 8.67 9.10
CA GLN A 36 -0.78 9.79 9.53
C GLN A 36 -2.26 9.42 9.66
N THR A 37 -2.70 8.40 8.91
CA THR A 37 -4.11 7.97 8.89
C THR A 37 -4.38 6.78 9.81
N LEU A 38 -3.42 6.38 10.64
CA LEU A 38 -3.55 5.21 11.51
C LEU A 38 -3.10 5.53 12.93
N LEU A 39 -3.66 4.80 13.89
CA LEU A 39 -3.09 4.80 15.22
C LEU A 39 -1.70 4.13 15.20
N PRO A 40 -0.75 4.56 16.04
CA PRO A 40 0.59 3.99 16.08
C PRO A 40 0.61 2.46 16.24
N GLU A 41 -0.32 1.92 17.02
CA GLU A 41 -0.46 0.48 17.26
C GLU A 41 -0.94 -0.29 16.02
N GLN A 42 -1.87 0.30 15.25
CA GLN A 42 -2.35 -0.27 14.00
C GLN A 42 -1.25 -0.25 12.95
N TYR A 43 -0.57 0.88 12.80
CA TYR A 43 0.55 1.02 11.86
C TYR A 43 1.67 0.02 12.19
N ALA A 44 2.08 -0.09 13.45
CA ALA A 44 3.11 -1.03 13.87
C ALA A 44 2.72 -2.49 13.56
N ARG A 45 1.44 -2.86 13.74
CA ARG A 45 0.93 -4.19 13.38
C ARG A 45 0.98 -4.42 11.87
N VAL A 46 0.49 -3.48 11.06
CA VAL A 46 0.47 -3.57 9.60
C VAL A 46 1.90 -3.64 9.05
N LYS A 47 2.79 -2.77 9.50
CA LYS A 47 4.20 -2.75 9.12
C LYS A 47 4.90 -4.06 9.49
N LYS A 48 4.67 -4.57 10.69
CA LYS A 48 5.22 -5.87 11.11
C LYS A 48 4.72 -7.00 10.21
N CYS A 49 3.42 -7.05 9.92
CA CYS A 49 2.87 -8.01 8.97
C CYS A 49 3.51 -7.89 7.60
N PHE A 50 3.73 -6.68 7.09
CA PHE A 50 4.39 -6.44 5.80
C PHE A 50 5.84 -6.94 5.80
N LEU A 51 6.64 -6.60 6.81
CA LEU A 51 8.05 -7.00 6.92
C LEU A 51 8.24 -8.52 7.11
N GLU A 52 7.27 -9.19 7.73
CA GLU A 52 7.26 -10.65 7.89
C GLU A 52 6.65 -11.37 6.67
N CYS A 53 6.10 -10.63 5.71
CA CYS A 53 5.41 -11.16 4.53
C CYS A 53 6.30 -11.04 3.27
N PRO A 54 6.54 -12.14 2.54
CA PRO A 54 7.19 -12.07 1.22
C PRO A 54 6.37 -11.23 0.24
N ASP A 55 7.02 -10.56 -0.72
CA ASP A 55 6.34 -9.70 -1.72
C ASP A 55 5.21 -10.43 -2.46
N SER A 56 5.39 -11.71 -2.76
CA SER A 56 4.39 -12.55 -3.43
C SER A 56 3.13 -12.77 -2.58
N GLU A 57 3.27 -12.94 -1.26
CA GLU A 57 2.15 -13.09 -0.33
C GLU A 57 1.53 -11.73 0.00
N ALA A 58 2.33 -10.66 0.05
CA ALA A 58 1.83 -9.30 0.23
C ALA A 58 0.92 -8.88 -0.93
N LEU A 59 1.30 -9.23 -2.16
CA LEU A 59 0.45 -8.99 -3.33
C LEU A 59 -0.88 -9.78 -3.24
N ASP A 60 -0.83 -11.05 -2.85
CA ASP A 60 -2.02 -11.89 -2.68
C ASP A 60 -2.99 -11.33 -1.62
N VAL A 61 -2.44 -10.82 -0.52
CA VAL A 61 -3.20 -10.11 0.52
C VAL A 61 -3.88 -8.88 -0.08
N ILE A 62 -3.14 -8.00 -0.77
CA ILE A 62 -3.71 -6.80 -1.40
C ILE A 62 -4.85 -7.18 -2.36
N LEU A 63 -4.64 -8.20 -3.18
CA LEU A 63 -5.64 -8.69 -4.13
C LEU A 63 -6.88 -9.25 -3.44
N SER A 64 -6.72 -9.94 -2.31
CA SER A 64 -7.83 -10.49 -1.52
C SER A 64 -8.68 -9.38 -0.87
N TYR A 65 -8.05 -8.31 -0.36
CA TYR A 65 -8.78 -7.18 0.22
C TYR A 65 -9.33 -6.21 -0.83
N LYS A 66 -8.82 -6.22 -2.07
CA LYS A 66 -9.40 -5.44 -3.17
C LYS A 66 -10.86 -5.80 -3.41
N GLU A 67 -11.22 -7.08 -3.29
CA GLU A 67 -12.60 -7.53 -3.49
C GLU A 67 -13.52 -7.02 -2.37
N LYS A 68 -12.97 -6.68 -1.21
CA LYS A 68 -13.70 -6.12 -0.07
C LYS A 68 -13.78 -4.59 -0.12
N TYR A 69 -12.70 -3.91 -0.51
CA TYR A 69 -12.54 -2.46 -0.36
C TYR A 69 -12.41 -1.67 -1.67
N CYS A 70 -12.11 -2.34 -2.79
CA CYS A 70 -11.94 -1.74 -4.12
C CYS A 70 -12.98 -2.27 -5.11
N THR A 71 -14.25 -2.34 -4.68
CA THR A 71 -15.36 -2.90 -5.48
C THR A 71 -15.83 -1.94 -6.57
N THR A 72 -15.68 -0.63 -6.37
CA THR A 72 -16.05 0.38 -7.36
C THR A 72 -14.82 0.99 -8.04
N PRO A 73 -14.97 1.56 -9.25
CA PRO A 73 -13.89 2.29 -9.92
C PRO A 73 -13.34 3.43 -9.06
N ALA A 74 -14.22 4.14 -8.35
CA ALA A 74 -13.84 5.25 -7.48
C ALA A 74 -12.96 4.80 -6.30
N ASP A 75 -13.23 3.63 -5.72
CA ASP A 75 -12.41 3.09 -4.63
C ASP A 75 -10.99 2.70 -5.11
N LYS A 76 -10.90 2.18 -6.34
CA LYS A 76 -9.63 1.86 -6.99
C LYS A 76 -8.83 3.14 -7.27
N GLU A 77 -9.48 4.15 -7.86
CA GLU A 77 -8.85 5.44 -8.11
C GLU A 77 -8.37 6.11 -6.83
N ARG A 78 -9.12 5.98 -5.73
CA ARG A 78 -8.69 6.48 -4.42
C ARG A 78 -7.41 5.81 -3.94
N LEU A 79 -7.34 4.49 -4.00
CA LEU A 79 -6.13 3.75 -3.61
C LEU A 79 -4.94 4.09 -4.50
N LEU A 80 -5.15 4.17 -5.82
CA LEU A 80 -4.13 4.56 -6.78
C LEU A 80 -3.63 6.00 -6.54
N ALA A 81 -4.53 6.93 -6.22
CA ALA A 81 -4.17 8.30 -5.87
C ALA A 81 -3.37 8.37 -4.56
N ASP A 82 -3.73 7.55 -3.57
CA ASP A 82 -2.96 7.43 -2.32
C ASP A 82 -1.53 6.92 -2.56
N MET A 83 -1.39 5.87 -3.39
CA MET A 83 -0.07 5.38 -3.80
C MET A 83 0.71 6.46 -4.58
N LYS A 84 0.02 7.23 -5.42
CA LYS A 84 0.62 8.31 -6.19
C LYS A 84 1.23 9.40 -5.29
N MET A 85 0.57 9.73 -4.19
CA MET A 85 1.09 10.71 -3.23
C MET A 85 2.42 10.29 -2.60
N ILE A 86 2.64 8.99 -2.36
CA ILE A 86 3.92 8.46 -1.85
C ILE A 86 5.05 8.75 -2.84
N TYR A 87 4.84 8.40 -4.12
CA TYR A 87 5.82 8.62 -5.19
C TYR A 87 6.11 10.10 -5.45
N GLU A 88 5.07 10.95 -5.34
CA GLU A 88 5.23 12.40 -5.50
C GLU A 88 5.96 13.05 -4.31
N ALA A 89 5.89 12.45 -3.12
CA ALA A 89 6.63 12.92 -1.95
C ALA A 89 8.14 12.67 -2.05
N HIS A 90 8.57 11.62 -2.78
CA HIS A 90 9.98 11.25 -2.90
C HIS A 90 10.77 11.94 -4.02
N ASN A 91 10.33 13.13 -4.44
CA ASN A 91 11.07 14.02 -5.34
C ASN A 91 11.32 13.46 -6.76
N GLY A 92 10.39 12.64 -7.26
CA GLY A 92 10.24 12.39 -8.68
C GLY A 92 9.70 11.01 -8.97
N PHE A 93 8.50 10.97 -9.59
CA PHE A 93 7.83 9.78 -10.12
C PHE A 93 8.76 9.01 -11.10
N GLU A 94 9.67 8.18 -10.56
CA GLU A 94 10.74 7.52 -11.29
C GLU A 94 10.18 6.38 -12.15
N GLN A 95 10.99 5.85 -13.08
CA GLN A 95 10.53 4.80 -14.00
C GLN A 95 10.05 3.53 -13.26
N ILE A 96 10.63 3.23 -12.10
CA ILE A 96 10.24 2.09 -11.26
C ILE A 96 8.85 2.31 -10.66
N GLU A 97 8.60 3.48 -10.09
CA GLU A 97 7.32 3.87 -9.49
C GLU A 97 6.19 3.90 -10.54
N ARG A 98 6.49 4.37 -11.77
CA ARG A 98 5.57 4.26 -12.91
C ARG A 98 5.23 2.82 -13.24
N GLY A 99 6.23 1.94 -13.22
CA GLY A 99 6.06 0.52 -13.46
C GLY A 99 5.14 -0.11 -12.43
N VAL A 100 5.38 0.13 -11.14
CA VAL A 100 4.55 -0.41 -10.07
C VAL A 100 3.15 0.21 -10.08
N HIS A 101 3.02 1.52 -10.29
CA HIS A 101 1.72 2.17 -10.44
C HIS A 101 0.91 1.56 -11.59
N HIS A 102 1.53 1.34 -12.75
CA HIS A 102 0.84 0.72 -13.90
C HIS A 102 0.49 -0.76 -13.65
N ILE A 103 1.31 -1.50 -12.92
CA ILE A 103 0.99 -2.87 -12.49
C ILE A 103 -0.25 -2.84 -11.60
N PHE A 104 -0.31 -1.95 -10.61
CA PHE A 104 -1.48 -1.80 -9.74
C PHE A 104 -2.72 -1.34 -10.50
N GLU A 105 -2.60 -0.37 -11.40
CA GLU A 105 -3.69 0.10 -12.28
C GLU A 105 -4.28 -1.05 -13.10
N ARG A 106 -3.45 -1.97 -13.59
CA ARG A 106 -3.90 -3.15 -14.34
C ARG A 106 -4.44 -4.28 -13.47
N MET A 107 -3.99 -4.37 -12.22
CA MET A 107 -4.36 -5.44 -11.29
C MET A 107 -5.63 -5.14 -10.49
N LEU A 108 -5.88 -3.85 -10.19
CA LEU A 108 -7.04 -3.37 -9.45
C LEU A 108 -8.28 -3.29 -10.33
#